data_AF-A0A3M2HRL5-F1
#
_entry.id   AF-A0A3M2HRL5-F1
#
_cell.length_a   1.000
_cell.length_b   1.000
_cell.length_c   1.000
_cell.angle_alpha   90.00
_cell.angle_beta   90.00
_cell.angle_gamma   90.00
#
_symmetry.space_group_name_H-M   'P 1'
#
loop_
_entity.id
_entity.type
_entity.pdbx_description
1 polymer ?
#
loop_
_entity_poly.entity_id
_entity_poly.type
_entity_poly.pdbx_seq_one_letter_code
_entity_poly.pdbx_strand_id
1 'polypeptide(L)'
;MPELFQSILLTLTALLSAVWIGAARRGYGEPDQPALFCALLAFSLSAGTGACAVARQGFGLDTLEAERWLLQATLLLGLPLVGVVALTLSRQWVWSRPTWGRVVIGLCAFFELARQLGWSSEYAFALGLTSAALVFYAGILQWPARLQAFAGAAGGMLMLALMPLTGMTIGPNPLAAYEQLSLALACPIIALLLLNLPGNLREENGAPV
;
A
#
# COMPACT_ATOMS: atom_id res chain seq x y z
N MET A 1 -6.55 -23.51 -9.63
CA MET A 1 -6.67 -23.70 -8.17
C MET A 1 -5.82 -22.70 -7.37
N PRO A 2 -4.49 -22.57 -7.57
CA PRO A 2 -3.68 -21.67 -6.74
C PRO A 2 -4.03 -20.18 -6.91
N GLU A 3 -4.34 -19.73 -8.14
CA GLU A 3 -4.64 -18.31 -8.40
C GLU A 3 -5.93 -17.83 -7.71
N LEU A 4 -7.03 -18.61 -7.80
CA LEU A 4 -8.30 -18.27 -7.14
C LEU A 4 -8.13 -18.10 -5.63
N PHE A 5 -7.32 -18.97 -5.02
CA PHE A 5 -7.01 -18.85 -3.60
C PHE A 5 -6.26 -17.55 -3.28
N GLN A 6 -5.28 -17.16 -4.10
CA GLN A 6 -4.58 -15.87 -3.95
C GLN A 6 -5.52 -14.68 -4.11
N SER A 7 -6.42 -14.72 -5.10
CA SER A 7 -7.38 -13.64 -5.35
C SER A 7 -8.37 -13.48 -4.19
N ILE A 8 -8.88 -14.59 -3.66
CA ILE A 8 -9.76 -14.58 -2.47
C ILE A 8 -9.01 -14.01 -1.26
N LEU A 9 -7.80 -14.48 -1.01
CA LEU A 9 -6.97 -13.96 0.09
C LEU A 9 -6.73 -12.46 -0.05
N LEU A 10 -6.30 -11.99 -1.22
CA LEU A 10 -6.07 -10.57 -1.48
C LEU A 10 -7.34 -9.75 -1.22
N THR A 11 -8.48 -10.20 -1.75
CA THR A 11 -9.76 -9.52 -1.55
C THR A 11 -10.07 -9.39 -0.06
N LEU A 12 -9.99 -10.49 0.69
CA LEU A 12 -10.35 -10.52 2.10
C LEU A 12 -9.38 -9.70 2.95
N THR A 13 -8.08 -9.87 2.78
CA THR A 13 -7.09 -9.19 3.63
C THR A 13 -6.98 -7.70 3.31
N ALA A 14 -7.10 -7.30 2.04
CA ALA A 14 -7.14 -5.89 1.67
C ALA A 14 -8.43 -5.21 2.12
N LEU A 15 -9.59 -5.88 1.99
CA LEU A 15 -10.86 -5.36 2.51
C LEU A 15 -10.83 -5.23 4.04
N LEU A 16 -10.32 -6.25 4.75
CA LEU A 16 -10.16 -6.21 6.20
C LEU A 16 -9.24 -5.06 6.62
N SER A 17 -8.13 -4.86 5.91
CA SER A 17 -7.19 -3.75 6.14
C SER A 17 -7.87 -2.40 5.94
N ALA A 18 -8.65 -2.25 4.86
CA ALA A 18 -9.42 -1.04 4.61
C ALA A 18 -10.47 -0.79 5.71
N VAL A 19 -11.24 -1.80 6.12
CA VAL A 19 -12.22 -1.66 7.20
C VAL A 19 -11.54 -1.31 8.52
N TRP A 20 -10.39 -1.93 8.83
CA TRP A 20 -9.65 -1.67 10.06
C TRP A 20 -9.14 -0.22 10.13
N ILE A 21 -8.52 0.28 9.06
CA ILE A 21 -8.10 1.68 8.95
C ILE A 21 -9.30 2.63 8.99
N GLY A 22 -10.40 2.28 8.33
CA GLY A 22 -11.60 3.10 8.24
C GLY A 22 -12.32 3.23 9.58
N ALA A 23 -12.37 2.15 10.35
CA ALA A 23 -12.89 2.15 11.71
C ALA A 23 -11.99 2.98 12.65
N ALA A 24 -10.67 2.80 12.56
CA ALA A 24 -9.71 3.54 13.37
C ALA A 24 -9.67 5.04 13.05
N ARG A 25 -9.90 5.44 11.79
CA ARG A 25 -9.87 6.83 11.32
C ARG A 25 -10.69 7.81 12.17
N ARG A 26 -11.78 7.34 12.80
CA ARG A 26 -12.62 8.17 13.68
C ARG A 26 -11.92 8.61 14.97
N GLY A 27 -10.90 7.86 15.42
CA GLY A 27 -10.11 8.15 16.62
C GLY A 27 -8.89 9.06 16.38
N TYR A 28 -8.49 9.27 15.13
CA TYR A 28 -7.34 10.12 14.79
C TYR A 28 -7.74 11.59 14.70
N GLY A 29 -6.79 12.47 15.02
CA GLY A 29 -6.96 13.91 14.83
C GLY A 29 -7.25 14.28 13.37
N GLU A 30 -7.94 15.41 13.19
CA GLU A 30 -8.16 16.06 11.89
C GLU A 30 -6.91 16.13 10.97
N PRO A 31 -5.68 16.39 11.46
CA PRO A 31 -4.49 16.44 10.60
C PRO A 31 -4.12 15.10 9.94
N ASP A 32 -4.45 13.96 10.54
CA ASP A 32 -4.02 12.63 10.05
C ASP A 32 -5.09 11.95 9.18
N GLN A 33 -6.34 12.44 9.23
CA GLN A 33 -7.42 11.95 8.40
C GLN A 33 -7.11 11.84 6.89
N PRO A 34 -6.45 12.83 6.23
CA PRO A 34 -6.12 12.70 4.81
C PRO A 34 -5.08 11.60 4.54
N ALA A 35 -4.14 11.38 5.46
CA ALA A 35 -3.17 10.29 5.35
C ALA A 35 -3.88 8.92 5.40
N LEU A 36 -4.79 8.75 6.36
CA LEU A 36 -5.60 7.53 6.47
C LEU A 36 -6.55 7.34 5.29
N PHE A 37 -7.05 8.43 4.69
CA PHE A 37 -7.82 8.36 3.45
C PHE A 37 -6.98 7.84 2.28
N CYS A 38 -5.73 8.30 2.13
CA CYS A 38 -4.80 7.76 1.13
C CYS A 38 -4.49 6.27 1.36
N ALA A 39 -4.31 5.85 2.61
CA ALA A 39 -4.16 4.42 2.93
C ALA A 39 -5.41 3.61 2.58
N LEU A 40 -6.61 4.12 2.90
CA LEU A 40 -7.89 3.49 2.53
C LEU A 40 -8.03 3.32 1.03
N LEU A 41 -7.68 4.35 0.25
CA LEU A 41 -7.68 4.29 -1.20
C LEU A 41 -6.78 3.15 -1.69
N ALA A 42 -5.54 3.07 -1.18
CA ALA A 42 -4.59 2.04 -1.57
C ALA A 42 -5.09 0.61 -1.27
N PHE A 43 -5.63 0.37 -0.07
CA PHE A 43 -6.21 -0.93 0.29
C PHE A 43 -7.48 -1.24 -0.50
N SER A 44 -8.28 -0.23 -0.85
CA SER A 44 -9.49 -0.43 -1.67
C SER A 44 -9.16 -0.81 -3.11
N LEU A 45 -8.10 -0.23 -3.70
CA LEU A 45 -7.60 -0.64 -5.01
C LEU A 45 -7.10 -2.09 -5.00
N SER A 46 -6.38 -2.47 -3.94
CA SER A 46 -5.91 -3.85 -3.75
C SER A 46 -7.08 -4.83 -3.60
N ALA A 47 -8.09 -4.47 -2.81
CA ALA A 47 -9.30 -5.29 -2.63
C ALA A 47 -10.09 -5.43 -3.94
N GLY A 48 -10.23 -4.34 -4.71
CA GLY A 48 -10.88 -4.36 -6.02
C GLY A 48 -10.15 -5.26 -7.02
N THR A 49 -8.82 -5.23 -7.02
CA THR A 49 -7.99 -6.11 -7.85
C THR A 49 -8.29 -7.59 -7.56
N GLY A 50 -8.29 -7.97 -6.27
CA GLY A 50 -8.66 -9.31 -5.85
C GLY A 50 -10.10 -9.67 -6.24
N ALA A 51 -11.05 -8.75 -6.02
CA ALA A 51 -12.46 -9.00 -6.30
C ALA A 51 -12.73 -9.24 -7.79
N CYS A 52 -12.12 -8.46 -8.68
CA CYS A 52 -12.19 -8.70 -10.13
C CYS A 52 -11.58 -10.06 -10.50
N ALA A 53 -10.42 -10.41 -9.93
CA ALA A 53 -9.81 -11.72 -10.19
C ALA A 53 -10.72 -12.88 -9.71
N VAL A 54 -11.36 -12.75 -8.55
CA VAL A 54 -12.36 -13.72 -8.05
C VAL A 54 -13.59 -13.78 -8.96
N ALA A 55 -14.11 -12.64 -9.40
CA ALA A 55 -15.23 -12.56 -10.34
C ALA A 55 -14.94 -13.31 -11.64
N ARG A 56 -13.74 -13.13 -12.20
CA ARG A 56 -13.30 -13.81 -13.41
C ARG A 56 -13.10 -15.30 -13.21
N GLN A 57 -12.32 -15.69 -12.19
CA GLN A 57 -11.87 -17.07 -12.02
C GLN A 57 -12.94 -17.95 -11.36
N GLY A 58 -13.74 -17.41 -10.45
CA GLY A 58 -14.76 -18.14 -9.70
C GLY A 58 -16.14 -18.13 -10.36
N PHE A 59 -16.50 -17.04 -11.06
CA PHE A 59 -17.83 -16.85 -11.64
C PHE A 59 -17.84 -16.72 -13.17
N GLY A 60 -16.67 -16.73 -13.82
CA GLY A 60 -16.57 -16.66 -15.28
C GLY A 60 -16.92 -15.29 -15.89
N LEU A 61 -16.92 -14.22 -15.09
CA LEU A 61 -17.23 -12.86 -15.55
C LEU A 61 -16.04 -12.23 -16.29
N ASP A 62 -16.29 -11.54 -17.40
CA ASP A 62 -15.23 -10.83 -18.13
C ASP A 62 -14.83 -9.53 -17.41
N THR A 63 -13.88 -9.66 -16.49
CA THR A 63 -13.36 -8.56 -15.65
C THR A 63 -11.84 -8.41 -15.77
N LEU A 64 -11.24 -9.00 -16.81
CA LEU A 64 -9.78 -9.05 -16.99
C LEU A 64 -9.17 -7.65 -17.15
N GLU A 65 -9.80 -6.77 -17.92
CA GLU A 65 -9.30 -5.42 -18.14
C GLU A 65 -9.38 -4.58 -16.87
N ALA A 66 -10.50 -4.68 -16.14
CA ALA A 66 -10.68 -4.04 -14.84
C ALA A 66 -9.67 -4.53 -13.80
N GLU A 67 -9.43 -5.85 -13.73
CA GLU A 67 -8.39 -6.46 -12.88
C GLU A 67 -7.01 -5.84 -13.17
N ARG A 68 -6.62 -5.73 -14.44
CA ARG A 68 -5.33 -5.17 -14.85
C ARG A 68 -5.21 -3.69 -14.50
N TRP A 69 -6.24 -2.89 -14.73
CA TRP A 69 -6.23 -1.47 -14.41
C TRP A 69 -6.14 -1.23 -12.89
N LEU A 70 -6.87 -2.01 -12.09
CA LEU A 70 -6.82 -1.91 -10.63
C LEU A 70 -5.49 -2.40 -10.07
N LEU A 71 -4.91 -3.46 -10.64
CA LEU A 71 -3.58 -3.92 -10.26
C LEU A 71 -2.54 -2.82 -10.54
N GLN A 72 -2.56 -2.26 -11.75
CA GLN A 72 -1.65 -1.19 -12.12
C GLN A 72 -1.82 0.06 -11.23
N ALA A 73 -3.05 0.45 -10.91
CA ALA A 73 -3.32 1.54 -9.98
C ALA A 73 -2.83 1.22 -8.56
N THR A 74 -2.97 -0.02 -8.11
CA THR A 74 -2.46 -0.48 -6.81
C THR A 74 -0.94 -0.30 -6.74
N LEU A 75 -0.21 -0.72 -7.78
CA LEU A 75 1.24 -0.65 -7.83
C LEU A 75 1.77 0.78 -7.99
N LEU A 76 1.16 1.57 -8.88
CA LEU A 76 1.68 2.90 -9.26
C LEU A 76 1.13 4.05 -8.43
N LEU A 77 0.02 3.84 -7.71
CA LEU A 77 -0.61 4.85 -6.87
C LEU A 77 -0.80 4.36 -5.42
N GLY A 78 -1.32 3.14 -5.23
CA GLY A 78 -1.59 2.61 -3.90
C GLY A 78 -0.33 2.45 -3.03
N LEU A 79 0.65 1.67 -3.50
CA LEU A 79 1.92 1.42 -2.80
C LEU A 79 2.69 2.71 -2.45
N PRO A 80 2.91 3.67 -3.37
CA PRO A 80 3.61 4.91 -3.03
C PRO A 80 2.84 5.78 -2.04
N LEU A 81 1.50 5.84 -2.13
CA LEU A 81 0.70 6.54 -1.13
C LEU A 81 0.89 5.91 0.26
N VAL A 82 0.87 4.59 0.36
CA VAL A 82 1.10 3.88 1.62
C VAL A 82 2.50 4.16 2.18
N GLY A 83 3.53 4.18 1.34
CA GLY A 83 4.89 4.54 1.75
C GLY A 83 4.97 5.97 2.30
N VAL A 84 4.34 6.94 1.62
CA VAL A 84 4.28 8.34 2.09
C VAL A 84 3.51 8.44 3.40
N VAL A 85 2.37 7.75 3.54
CA VAL A 85 1.58 7.72 4.78
C VAL A 85 2.39 7.14 5.94
N ALA A 86 3.10 6.04 5.72
CA ALA A 86 3.97 5.44 6.72
C ALA A 86 5.07 6.42 7.17
N LEU A 87 5.71 7.12 6.22
CA LEU A 87 6.70 8.14 6.53
C LEU A 87 6.08 9.29 7.36
N THR A 88 4.96 9.85 6.91
CA THR A 88 4.36 11.01 7.58
C THR A 88 3.90 10.67 9.00
N LEU A 89 3.30 9.50 9.21
CA LEU A 89 2.85 9.07 10.55
C LEU A 89 4.05 8.74 11.45
N SER A 90 5.09 8.07 10.92
CA SER A 90 6.28 7.73 11.71
C SER A 90 7.08 8.96 12.17
N ARG A 91 7.05 10.05 11.39
CA ARG A 91 7.71 11.33 11.69
C ARG A 91 6.79 12.37 12.32
N GLN A 92 5.52 12.03 12.57
CA GLN A 92 4.49 12.95 13.07
C GLN A 92 4.37 14.24 12.24
N TRP A 93 4.54 14.14 10.92
CA TRP A 93 4.42 15.27 10.02
C TRP A 93 2.97 15.64 9.79
N VAL A 94 2.60 16.85 10.20
CA VAL A 94 1.26 17.39 9.97
C VAL A 94 1.21 18.05 8.59
N TRP A 95 0.54 17.38 7.65
CA TRP A 95 0.33 17.89 6.30
C TRP A 95 -1.10 18.36 6.11
N SER A 96 -1.24 19.52 5.45
CA SER A 96 -2.56 20.04 5.08
C SER A 96 -3.25 19.13 4.04
N ARG A 97 -4.59 19.15 3.99
CA ARG A 97 -5.36 18.42 2.95
C ARG A 97 -4.89 18.76 1.52
N PRO A 98 -4.60 20.03 1.16
CA PRO A 98 -4.01 20.36 -0.15
C PRO A 98 -2.66 19.68 -0.43
N THR A 99 -1.82 19.48 0.58
CA THR A 99 -0.52 18.80 0.41
C THR A 99 -0.72 17.36 -0.06
N TRP A 100 -1.65 16.62 0.55
CA TRP A 100 -2.01 15.27 0.11
C TRP A 100 -2.57 15.23 -1.30
N GLY A 101 -3.39 16.22 -1.67
CA GLY A 101 -3.87 16.37 -3.05
C GLY A 101 -2.72 16.55 -4.04
N ARG A 102 -1.70 17.36 -3.71
CA ARG A 102 -0.50 17.54 -4.54
C ARG A 102 0.32 16.26 -4.68
N VAL A 103 0.39 15.42 -3.65
CA VAL A 103 1.07 14.12 -3.74
C VAL A 103 0.36 13.21 -4.75
N VAL A 104 -0.97 13.09 -4.65
CA VAL A 104 -1.77 12.28 -5.60
C VAL A 104 -1.63 12.82 -7.03
N ILE A 105 -1.81 14.13 -7.23
CA ILE A 105 -1.68 14.75 -8.54
C ILE A 105 -0.25 14.61 -9.08
N GLY A 106 0.76 14.76 -8.22
CA GLY A 106 2.16 14.58 -8.57
C GLY A 106 2.43 13.16 -9.06
N LEU A 107 1.97 12.14 -8.34
CA LEU A 107 2.09 10.74 -8.75
C LEU A 107 1.45 10.48 -10.13
N CYS A 108 0.26 11.02 -10.36
CA CYS A 108 -0.42 10.92 -11.66
C CYS A 108 0.35 11.66 -12.77
N ALA A 109 0.83 12.87 -12.51
CA ALA A 109 1.56 13.68 -13.49
C ALA A 109 2.92 13.06 -13.86
N PHE A 110 3.67 12.56 -12.87
CA PHE A 110 4.94 11.87 -13.11
C PHE A 110 4.73 10.53 -13.82
N PHE A 111 3.66 9.80 -13.51
CA PHE A 111 3.28 8.62 -14.26
C PHE A 111 3.04 8.95 -15.74
N GLU A 112 2.24 9.97 -16.03
CA GLU A 112 1.97 10.39 -17.41
C GLU A 112 3.23 10.89 -18.13
N LEU A 113 4.10 11.60 -17.44
CA LEU A 113 5.38 12.03 -17.98
C LEU A 113 6.28 10.84 -18.31
N ALA A 114 6.43 9.88 -17.39
CA ALA A 114 7.20 8.67 -17.61
C ALA A 114 6.63 7.84 -18.77
N ARG A 115 5.30 7.77 -18.88
CA ARG A 115 4.59 7.12 -19.99
C ARG A 115 4.91 7.78 -21.33
N GLN A 116 4.91 9.12 -21.39
CA GLN A 116 5.24 9.87 -22.61
C GLN A 116 6.71 9.74 -23.00
N LEU A 117 7.62 9.64 -22.03
CA LEU A 117 9.06 9.45 -22.26
C LEU A 117 9.45 8.01 -22.57
N GLY A 118 8.52 7.05 -22.48
CA GLY A 118 8.79 5.62 -22.66
C GLY A 118 9.55 4.97 -21.49
N TRP A 119 9.62 5.63 -20.33
CA TRP A 119 10.34 5.17 -19.12
C TRP A 119 9.41 4.51 -18.09
N SER A 120 8.29 3.95 -18.53
CA SER A 120 7.27 3.39 -17.64
C SER A 120 7.82 2.28 -16.74
N SER A 121 8.75 1.46 -17.25
CA SER A 121 9.32 0.34 -16.50
C SER A 121 10.28 0.81 -15.41
N GLU A 122 11.17 1.73 -15.75
CA GLU A 122 12.14 2.36 -14.85
C GLU A 122 11.43 3.18 -13.78
N TYR A 123 10.36 3.90 -14.16
CA TYR A 123 9.52 4.63 -13.23
C TYR A 123 8.81 3.69 -12.24
N ALA A 124 8.18 2.63 -12.72
CA ALA A 124 7.51 1.65 -11.85
C ALA A 124 8.50 1.00 -10.87
N PHE A 125 9.70 0.66 -11.34
CA PHE A 125 10.76 0.13 -10.49
C PHE A 125 11.22 1.17 -9.45
N ALA A 126 11.62 2.37 -9.87
CA ALA A 126 12.07 3.40 -8.94
C ALA A 126 11.00 3.73 -7.88
N LEU A 127 9.73 3.80 -8.30
CA LEU A 127 8.60 4.08 -7.43
C LEU A 127 8.34 2.94 -6.45
N GLY A 128 8.33 1.68 -6.90
CA GLY A 128 8.18 0.51 -6.03
C GLY A 128 9.30 0.42 -4.99
N LEU A 129 10.55 0.63 -5.41
CA LEU A 129 11.72 0.61 -4.53
C LEU A 129 11.65 1.71 -3.48
N THR A 130 11.32 2.93 -3.91
CA THR A 130 11.16 4.08 -3.01
C THR A 130 10.04 3.82 -2.01
N SER A 131 8.91 3.29 -2.46
CA SER A 131 7.76 2.98 -1.59
C SER A 131 8.13 1.94 -0.52
N ALA A 132 8.81 0.87 -0.92
CA ALA A 132 9.29 -0.16 0.01
C ALA A 132 10.32 0.40 1.00
N ALA A 133 11.25 1.24 0.53
CA ALA A 133 12.22 1.90 1.37
C ALA A 133 11.56 2.82 2.40
N LEU A 134 10.50 3.54 2.04
CA LEU A 134 9.74 4.38 2.97
C LEU A 134 9.06 3.55 4.07
N VAL A 135 8.44 2.42 3.73
CA VAL A 135 7.83 1.51 4.72
C VAL A 135 8.88 0.89 5.63
N PHE A 136 10.01 0.46 5.08
CA PHE A 136 11.14 -0.06 5.85
C PHE A 136 11.70 0.99 6.81
N TYR A 137 11.89 2.21 6.32
CA TYR A 137 12.38 3.35 7.08
C TYR A 137 11.43 3.72 8.23
N ALA A 138 10.12 3.75 7.97
CA ALA A 138 9.10 3.97 8.99
C ALA A 138 9.19 2.94 10.12
N GLY A 139 9.46 1.66 9.80
CA GLY A 139 9.71 0.62 10.80
C GLY A 139 10.98 0.84 11.62
N ILE A 140 12.09 1.21 10.98
CA ILE A 140 13.37 1.49 11.67
C ILE A 140 13.21 2.62 12.69
N LEU A 141 12.50 3.68 12.32
CA LEU A 141 12.28 4.84 13.20
C LEU A 141 11.57 4.49 14.51
N GLN A 142 10.83 3.39 14.53
CA GLN A 142 10.11 2.94 15.71
C GLN A 142 10.92 2.02 16.62
N TRP A 143 12.18 1.72 16.30
CA TRP A 143 13.03 0.94 17.20
C TRP A 143 13.17 1.66 18.56
N PRO A 144 12.91 1.00 19.72
CA PRO A 144 12.93 -0.44 19.98
C PRO A 144 11.56 -1.17 20.00
N ALA A 145 10.47 -0.55 19.54
CA ALA A 145 9.17 -1.18 19.47
C ALA A 145 9.14 -2.30 18.41
N ARG A 146 9.45 -3.53 18.87
CA ARG A 146 9.69 -4.71 18.03
C ARG A 146 8.57 -4.99 17.03
N LEU A 147 7.31 -4.76 17.41
CA LEU A 147 6.16 -4.99 16.54
C LEU A 147 6.17 -4.07 15.32
N GLN A 148 6.36 -2.76 15.51
CA GLN A 148 6.38 -1.77 14.44
C GLN A 148 7.61 -1.96 13.54
N ALA A 149 8.78 -2.22 14.15
CA ALA A 149 10.00 -2.51 13.40
C ALA A 149 9.86 -3.77 12.53
N PHE A 150 9.29 -4.85 13.08
CA PHE A 150 9.02 -6.07 12.32
C PHE A 150 7.98 -5.85 11.22
N ALA A 151 6.89 -5.13 11.51
CA ALA A 151 5.85 -4.84 10.53
C ALA A 151 6.37 -3.97 9.36
N GLY A 152 7.21 -2.97 9.64
CA GLY A 152 7.88 -2.18 8.61
C GLY A 152 8.88 -2.99 7.79
N ALA A 153 9.65 -3.87 8.43
CA ALA A 153 10.57 -4.76 7.73
C ALA A 153 9.84 -5.77 6.84
N ALA A 154 8.84 -6.47 7.38
CA ALA A 154 8.05 -7.46 6.66
C ALA A 154 7.22 -6.82 5.53
N GLY A 155 6.57 -5.69 5.80
CA GLY A 155 5.80 -4.94 4.80
C GLY A 155 6.68 -4.43 3.66
N GLY A 156 7.81 -3.80 3.99
CA GLY A 156 8.79 -3.35 2.99
C GLY A 156 9.35 -4.51 2.17
N MET A 157 9.70 -5.63 2.80
CA MET A 157 10.21 -6.82 2.09
C MET A 157 9.17 -7.44 1.15
N LEU A 158 7.90 -7.50 1.57
CA LEU A 158 6.81 -7.97 0.70
C LEU A 158 6.58 -7.03 -0.48
N MET A 159 6.73 -5.72 -0.29
CA MET A 159 6.68 -4.76 -1.39
C MET A 159 7.86 -4.93 -2.37
N LEU A 160 9.06 -5.23 -1.86
CA LEU A 160 10.20 -5.56 -2.71
C LEU A 160 9.98 -6.85 -3.50
N ALA A 161 9.28 -7.84 -2.94
CA ALA A 161 8.95 -9.09 -3.62
C ALA A 161 7.99 -8.89 -4.82
N LEU A 162 7.22 -7.79 -4.83
CA LEU A 162 6.37 -7.40 -5.97
C LEU A 162 7.16 -6.78 -7.13
N MET A 163 8.41 -6.38 -6.88
CA MET A 163 9.20 -5.73 -7.91
C MET A 163 9.63 -6.74 -8.96
N PRO A 164 9.62 -6.36 -10.25
CA PRO A 164 10.27 -7.17 -11.26
C PRO A 164 11.77 -7.19 -10.94
N LEU A 165 12.31 -8.36 -10.55
CA LEU A 165 13.76 -8.59 -10.48
C LEU A 165 14.33 -8.71 -11.92
N THR A 166 14.02 -7.75 -12.78
CA THR A 166 14.54 -7.63 -14.13
C THR A 166 15.92 -6.99 -14.05
N GLY A 167 16.92 -7.83 -13.79
CA GLY A 167 18.30 -7.41 -13.59
C GLY A 167 19.23 -8.58 -13.26
N MET A 168 18.68 -9.71 -12.80
CA MET A 168 19.40 -10.97 -12.81
C MET A 168 19.13 -11.67 -14.14
N THR A 169 20.18 -12.13 -14.82
CA THR A 169 20.17 -12.92 -16.07
C THR A 169 19.52 -14.31 -15.93
N ILE A 170 18.60 -14.48 -14.98
CA ILE A 170 18.01 -15.74 -14.54
C ILE A 170 16.50 -15.68 -14.76
N GLY A 171 16.08 -15.85 -16.01
CA GLY A 171 14.73 -16.28 -16.39
C GLY A 171 13.55 -15.33 -16.08
N PRO A 172 12.32 -15.74 -16.43
CA PRO A 172 11.10 -15.03 -16.03
C PRO A 172 10.99 -15.01 -14.50
N ASN A 173 10.60 -13.87 -13.93
CA ASN A 173 10.52 -13.68 -12.48
C ASN A 173 9.63 -14.77 -11.85
N PRO A 174 10.18 -15.72 -11.06
CA PRO A 174 9.40 -16.81 -10.49
C PRO A 174 8.36 -16.32 -9.47
N LEU A 175 8.53 -15.09 -8.96
CA LEU A 175 7.61 -14.45 -8.02
C LEU A 175 6.40 -13.78 -8.70
N ALA A 176 6.42 -13.63 -10.02
CA ALA A 176 5.28 -13.05 -10.74
C ALA A 176 3.99 -13.86 -10.55
N ALA A 177 4.10 -15.19 -10.38
CA ALA A 177 2.97 -16.07 -10.07
C ALA A 177 2.39 -15.90 -8.65
N TYR A 178 3.07 -15.15 -7.78
CA TYR A 178 2.73 -14.93 -6.37
C TYR A 178 2.51 -13.45 -6.05
N GLU A 179 2.28 -12.62 -7.06
CA GLU A 179 2.07 -11.18 -6.89
C GLU A 179 0.84 -10.89 -6.01
N GLN A 180 -0.29 -11.52 -6.31
CA GLN A 180 -1.52 -11.36 -5.52
C GLN A 180 -1.36 -11.88 -4.09
N LEU A 181 -0.64 -13.00 -3.90
CA LEU A 181 -0.32 -13.52 -2.58
C LEU A 181 0.55 -12.53 -1.78
N SER A 182 1.55 -11.94 -2.42
CA SER A 182 2.45 -10.98 -1.78
C SER A 182 1.70 -9.71 -1.36
N LEU A 183 0.81 -9.19 -2.21
CA LEU A 183 -0.12 -8.12 -1.83
C LEU A 183 -1.06 -8.53 -0.70
N ALA A 184 -1.59 -9.76 -0.73
CA ALA A 184 -2.51 -10.26 0.28
C ALA A 184 -1.86 -10.31 1.67
N LEU A 185 -0.56 -10.64 1.74
CA LEU A 185 0.22 -10.63 2.97
C LEU A 185 0.65 -9.20 3.37
N ALA A 186 1.02 -8.37 2.40
CA ALA A 186 1.49 -7.00 2.65
C ALA A 186 0.38 -6.12 3.25
N CYS A 187 -0.85 -6.23 2.76
CA CYS A 187 -1.96 -5.37 3.19
C CYS A 187 -2.17 -5.36 4.72
N PRO A 188 -2.42 -6.49 5.40
CA PRO A 188 -2.68 -6.50 6.83
C PRO A 188 -1.44 -6.14 7.66
N ILE A 189 -0.24 -6.50 7.21
CA ILE A 189 1.02 -6.15 7.89
C ILE A 189 1.23 -4.64 7.87
N ILE A 190 1.02 -4.01 6.71
CA ILE A 190 1.18 -2.57 6.58
C ILE A 190 0.04 -1.83 7.29
N ALA A 191 -1.20 -2.31 7.24
CA ALA A 191 -2.29 -1.73 8.02
C ALA A 191 -1.98 -1.77 9.52
N LEU A 192 -1.47 -2.89 10.02
CA LEU A 192 -0.99 -3.03 11.40
C LEU A 192 0.12 -2.02 11.71
N LEU A 193 1.10 -1.86 10.82
CA LEU A 193 2.15 -0.85 10.98
C LEU A 193 1.52 0.55 11.13
N LEU A 194 0.70 0.97 10.15
CA LEU A 194 0.12 2.32 10.10
C LEU A 194 -0.70 2.65 11.35
N LEU A 195 -1.47 1.69 11.87
CA LEU A 195 -2.30 1.87 13.07
C LEU A 195 -1.50 1.91 14.37
N ASN A 196 -0.30 1.32 14.38
CA ASN A 196 0.58 1.34 15.53
C ASN A 196 1.63 2.45 15.45
N LEU A 197 1.74 3.19 14.36
CA LEU A 197 2.63 4.35 14.29
C LEU A 197 2.13 5.46 15.23
N PRO A 198 3.03 6.28 15.78
CA PRO A 198 2.73 7.31 16.79
C PRO A 198 2.00 8.52 16.19
N GLY A 199 1.14 8.34 15.20
CA GLY A 199 0.29 9.40 14.66
C GLY A 199 -0.41 10.18 15.77
N ASN A 200 -0.88 11.39 15.46
CA ASN A 200 -1.59 12.24 16.41
C ASN A 200 -2.94 11.60 16.78
N LEU A 201 -2.86 10.57 17.62
CA LEU A 201 -3.96 10.08 18.43
C LEU A 201 -4.47 11.30 19.16
N ARG A 202 -5.76 11.55 19.02
CA ARG A 202 -6.44 12.62 19.72
C ARG A 202 -6.08 12.46 21.20
N GLU A 203 -5.28 13.38 21.75
CA GLU A 203 -4.97 13.39 23.17
C GLU A 203 -6.30 13.24 23.90
N GLU A 204 -6.49 12.10 24.57
CA GLU A 204 -7.45 12.02 25.65
C GLU A 204 -6.94 12.99 26.72
N ASN A 205 -7.32 14.27 26.58
CA ASN A 205 -7.40 15.18 27.71
C ASN A 205 -8.49 14.65 28.65
N GLY A 206 -8.11 13.63 29.40
CA GLY A 206 -8.79 13.10 30.57
C GLY A 206 -7.76 13.03 31.69
N ALA A 207 -7.17 14.17 32.07
CA ALA A 207 -6.52 14.30 33.36
C ALA A 207 -7.60 14.60 34.41
N PRO A 208 -7.87 13.71 35.37
CA PRO A 208 -8.44 14.13 36.64
C PRO A 208 -7.29 14.67 37.51
N VAL A 209 -7.36 15.96 37.85
CA VAL A 209 -6.77 16.50 39.08
C VAL A 209 -7.83 16.42 40.17
#